data_AF-A0A176EAS3-F1
#
_entry.id   AF-A0A176EAS3-F1
#
_cell.length_a   1.000
_cell.length_b   1.000
_cell.length_c   1.000
_cell.angle_alpha   90.00
_cell.angle_beta   90.00
_cell.angle_gamma   90.00
#
_symmetry.space_group_name_H-M   'P 1'
#
loop_
_entity.id
_entity.type
_entity.pdbx_description
1 polymer ?
#
loop_
_entity_poly.entity_id
_entity_poly.type
_entity_poly.pdbx_seq_one_letter_code
_entity_poly.pdbx_strand_id
1 'polypeptide(L)'
;MLDLPPPDIRAYPPATVIAEKFQAMVQLGIANGRMKDYYDLWAMPQALDVSDDELDAAIAATFARRGTEIPIDRPPGLSEEMAQDGTKQGQWAAYAESIDLEKVSLEEVIETIWSMVGSACKRIAQSK
;
A
#
# COMPACT_ATOMS: atom_id res chain seq x y z
N MET A 1 -27.84 -20.77 25.74
CA MET A 1 -26.66 -20.20 25.03
C MET A 1 -26.13 -21.28 24.13
N LEU A 2 -25.89 -20.98 22.85
CA LEU A 2 -25.27 -21.92 21.92
C LEU A 2 -23.75 -21.78 22.10
N ASP A 3 -23.11 -22.81 22.67
CA ASP A 3 -21.66 -22.97 22.73
C ASP A 3 -21.15 -23.39 21.33
N LEU A 4 -21.09 -22.43 20.41
CA LEU A 4 -20.45 -22.63 19.11
C LEU A 4 -18.93 -22.40 19.27
N PRO A 5 -18.09 -23.28 18.72
CA PRO A 5 -16.65 -23.05 18.72
C PRO A 5 -16.33 -21.75 17.95
N PRO A 6 -15.29 -21.01 18.35
CA PRO A 6 -14.91 -19.78 17.65
C PRO A 6 -14.64 -20.06 16.17
N PRO A 7 -15.09 -19.18 15.25
CA PRO A 7 -14.90 -19.38 13.83
C PRO A 7 -13.42 -19.26 13.44
N ASP A 8 -12.95 -20.19 12.61
CA ASP A 8 -11.63 -20.14 11.98
C ASP A 8 -11.75 -19.44 10.62
N ILE A 9 -11.08 -18.28 10.47
CA ILE A 9 -11.09 -17.47 9.25
C ILE A 9 -9.68 -17.48 8.68
N ARG A 10 -9.54 -18.02 7.47
CA ARG A 10 -8.30 -17.89 6.68
C ARG A 10 -8.16 -16.46 6.19
N ALA A 11 -7.34 -15.66 6.87
CA ALA A 11 -6.94 -14.34 6.41
C ALA A 11 -5.70 -14.43 5.51
N TYR A 12 -5.62 -13.57 4.49
CA TYR A 12 -4.40 -13.42 3.71
C TYR A 12 -3.30 -12.80 4.59
N PRO A 13 -2.03 -13.20 4.41
CA PRO A 13 -0.91 -12.58 5.11
C PRO A 13 -0.89 -11.05 4.84
N PRO A 14 -0.58 -10.22 5.85
CA PRO A 14 -0.52 -8.76 5.68
C PRO A 14 0.37 -8.32 4.52
N ALA A 15 1.52 -8.98 4.34
CA ALA A 15 2.44 -8.74 3.22
C ALA A 15 1.77 -8.89 1.85
N THR A 16 0.91 -9.89 1.67
CA THR A 16 0.17 -10.11 0.42
C THR A 16 -0.82 -8.99 0.15
N VAL A 17 -1.53 -8.52 1.18
CA VAL A 17 -2.48 -7.42 1.04
C VAL A 17 -1.75 -6.13 0.67
N ILE A 18 -0.61 -5.84 1.29
CA ILE A 18 0.26 -4.71 0.95
C ILE A 18 0.72 -4.83 -0.51
N ALA A 19 1.22 -6.00 -0.92
CA ALA A 19 1.68 -6.24 -2.28
C ALA A 19 0.58 -6.07 -3.34
N GLU A 20 -0.64 -6.54 -3.08
CA GLU A 20 -1.78 -6.39 -3.98
C GLU A 20 -2.21 -4.92 -4.14
N LYS A 21 -2.27 -4.17 -3.03
CA LYS A 21 -2.59 -2.74 -3.04
C LYS A 21 -1.51 -1.93 -3.76
N PHE A 22 -0.25 -2.23 -3.49
CA PHE A 22 0.88 -1.60 -4.17
C PHE A 22 0.87 -1.90 -5.67
N GLN A 23 0.64 -3.14 -6.09
CA GLN A 23 0.52 -3.50 -7.50
C GLN A 23 -0.60 -2.72 -8.20
N ALA A 24 -1.78 -2.64 -7.58
CA ALA A 24 -2.90 -1.87 -8.12
C ALA A 24 -2.56 -0.38 -8.25
N MET A 25 -1.85 0.19 -7.26
CA MET A 25 -1.38 1.57 -7.31
C MET A 25 -0.38 1.82 -8.45
N VAL A 26 0.57 0.90 -8.67
CA VAL A 26 1.51 0.99 -9.80
C VAL A 26 0.75 0.91 -11.14
N GLN A 27 -0.22 0.01 -11.25
CA GLN A 27 -1.00 -0.18 -12.48
C GLN A 27 -1.90 1.02 -12.81
N LEU A 28 -2.49 1.65 -11.79
CA LEU A 28 -3.42 2.77 -11.97
C LEU A 28 -2.73 4.15 -12.04
N GLY A 29 -1.56 4.29 -11.40
CA GLY A 29 -0.83 5.55 -11.34
C GLY A 29 -1.66 6.70 -10.77
N ILE A 30 -1.55 7.89 -11.37
CA ILE A 30 -2.28 9.11 -10.96
C ILE A 30 -3.81 8.93 -11.07
N ALA A 31 -4.29 8.02 -11.93
CA ALA A 31 -5.72 7.73 -12.03
C ALA A 31 -6.27 7.00 -10.78
N ASN A 32 -5.42 6.53 -9.86
CA ASN A 32 -5.86 5.92 -8.62
C ASN A 32 -6.61 6.93 -7.74
N GLY A 33 -7.94 6.76 -7.61
CA GLY A 33 -8.81 7.59 -6.79
C GLY A 33 -9.21 6.95 -5.45
N ARG A 34 -8.70 5.76 -5.13
CA ARG A 34 -9.10 5.03 -3.92
C ARG A 34 -8.23 5.44 -2.73
N MET A 35 -8.61 6.50 -2.03
CA MET A 35 -7.86 7.01 -0.86
C MET A 35 -7.75 5.97 0.27
N LYS A 36 -8.71 5.06 0.37
CA LYS A 36 -8.63 3.90 1.25
C LYS A 36 -7.39 3.04 1.00
N ASP A 37 -6.97 2.85 -0.25
CA ASP A 37 -5.79 2.03 -0.56
C ASP A 37 -4.50 2.70 -0.06
N TYR A 38 -4.42 4.04 -0.11
CA TYR A 38 -3.31 4.80 0.48
C TYR A 38 -3.32 4.69 2.01
N TYR A 39 -4.47 4.86 2.64
CA TYR A 39 -4.59 4.69 4.09
C TYR A 39 -4.22 3.28 4.53
N ASP A 40 -4.71 2.24 3.85
CA ASP A 40 -4.41 0.86 4.20
C ASP A 40 -2.89 0.58 4.07
N LEU A 41 -2.25 1.05 3.00
CA LEU A 41 -0.80 0.91 2.81
C LEU A 41 0.03 1.70 3.85
N TRP A 42 -0.49 2.82 4.34
CA TRP A 42 0.16 3.62 5.38
C TRP A 42 -0.06 3.04 6.78
N ALA A 43 -1.26 2.56 7.10
CA ALA A 43 -1.64 2.10 8.44
C ALA A 43 -1.24 0.64 8.72
N MET A 44 -1.33 -0.26 7.73
CA MET A 44 -1.04 -1.68 7.94
C MET A 44 0.37 -1.97 8.47
N PRO A 45 1.46 -1.37 7.96
CA PRO A 45 2.81 -1.65 8.44
C PRO A 45 3.06 -1.10 9.86
N GLN A 46 2.23 -0.14 10.30
CA GLN A 46 2.30 0.40 11.67
C GLN A 46 1.57 -0.50 12.67
N ALA A 47 0.57 -1.27 12.20
CA ALA A 47 -0.28 -2.10 13.04
C ALA A 47 0.13 -3.58 13.05
N LEU A 48 0.88 -4.03 12.05
CA LEU A 48 1.18 -5.45 11.81
C LEU A 48 2.68 -5.63 11.61
N ASP A 49 3.23 -6.69 12.20
CA ASP A 49 4.61 -7.08 11.97
C ASP A 49 4.73 -7.74 10.59
N VAL A 50 5.52 -7.12 9.72
CA VAL A 50 5.79 -7.59 8.37
C VAL A 50 7.28 -7.51 8.15
N SER A 51 7.93 -8.68 8.05
CA SER A 51 9.36 -8.72 7.78
C SER A 51 9.69 -8.29 6.35
N ASP A 52 10.90 -7.80 6.15
CA ASP A 52 11.41 -7.43 4.82
C ASP A 52 11.34 -8.61 3.83
N ASP A 53 11.71 -9.83 4.27
CA ASP A 53 11.68 -11.03 3.44
C ASP A 53 10.25 -11.41 3.01
N GLU A 54 9.28 -11.31 3.92
CA GLU A 54 7.87 -11.58 3.61
C GLU A 54 7.31 -10.55 2.62
N LEU A 55 7.63 -9.27 2.80
CA LEU A 55 7.20 -8.21 1.90
C LEU A 55 7.81 -8.39 0.51
N ASP A 56 9.11 -8.67 0.44
CA ASP A 56 9.83 -8.86 -0.82
C ASP A 56 9.25 -10.04 -1.61
N ALA A 57 9.04 -11.18 -0.92
CA ALA A 57 8.43 -12.37 -1.52
C ALA A 57 6.99 -12.11 -2.00
N ALA A 58 6.18 -11.40 -1.21
CA ALA A 58 4.81 -11.07 -1.56
C ALA A 58 4.71 -10.13 -2.77
N ILE A 59 5.56 -9.10 -2.82
CA ILE A 59 5.64 -8.17 -3.96
C ILE A 59 6.07 -8.94 -5.21
N ALA A 60 7.15 -9.72 -5.15
CA ALA A 60 7.66 -10.48 -6.29
C ALA A 60 6.59 -11.43 -6.86
N ALA A 61 5.94 -12.21 -5.99
CA ALA A 61 4.90 -13.16 -6.39
C ALA A 61 3.66 -12.45 -6.97
N THR A 62 3.22 -11.35 -6.35
CA THR A 62 2.02 -10.61 -6.78
C THR A 62 2.22 -9.95 -8.13
N PHE A 63 3.34 -9.25 -8.31
CA PHE A 63 3.68 -8.57 -9.56
C PHE A 63 3.86 -9.56 -10.71
N ALA A 64 4.57 -10.66 -10.48
CA ALA A 64 4.72 -11.73 -11.47
C ALA A 64 3.37 -12.34 -11.87
N ARG A 65 2.51 -12.68 -10.90
CA ARG A 65 1.17 -13.23 -11.15
C ARG A 65 0.27 -12.27 -11.93
N ARG A 66 0.40 -10.96 -11.69
CA ARG A 66 -0.41 -9.91 -12.33
C ARG A 66 0.20 -9.39 -13.64
N GLY A 67 1.38 -9.86 -14.03
CA GLY A 67 2.08 -9.39 -15.23
C GLY A 67 2.46 -7.91 -15.18
N THR A 68 2.71 -7.38 -13.98
CA THR A 68 3.16 -6.00 -13.75
C THR A 68 4.64 -6.01 -13.41
N GLU A 69 5.43 -5.16 -14.04
CA GLU A 69 6.85 -5.03 -13.70
C GLU A 69 7.01 -4.33 -12.34
N ILE A 70 7.96 -4.80 -11.54
CA ILE A 70 8.30 -4.16 -10.26
C ILE A 70 9.03 -2.86 -10.60
N PRO A 71 8.56 -1.71 -10.08
CA PRO A 71 9.14 -0.42 -10.44
C PRO A 71 10.56 -0.28 -9.88
N ILE A 72 11.48 0.19 -10.71
CA ILE A 72 12.85 0.54 -10.30
C ILE A 72 12.87 1.94 -9.69
N ASP A 73 12.09 2.85 -10.28
CA ASP A 73 11.92 4.23 -9.84
C ASP A 73 10.56 4.45 -9.16
N ARG A 74 10.40 5.59 -8.48
CA ARG A 74 9.15 5.96 -7.80
C ARG A 74 7.98 6.00 -8.81
N PRO A 75 6.90 5.21 -8.63
CA PRO A 75 5.81 5.15 -9.59
C PRO A 75 4.95 6.41 -9.57
N PRO A 76 4.22 6.74 -10.66
CA PRO A 76 3.38 7.94 -10.73
C PRO A 76 2.34 8.07 -9.61
N GLY A 77 1.78 6.95 -9.13
CA GLY A 77 0.84 6.93 -8.00
C GLY A 77 1.47 7.26 -6.63
N LEU A 78 2.80 7.39 -6.56
CA LEU A 78 3.53 7.84 -5.37
C LEU A 78 4.44 9.03 -5.68
N SER A 79 4.17 9.74 -6.78
CA SER A 79 4.98 10.89 -7.21
C SER A 79 4.64 12.16 -6.42
N GLU A 80 5.54 13.14 -6.50
CA GLU A 80 5.28 14.49 -5.99
C GLU A 80 4.07 15.14 -6.67
N GLU A 81 3.86 14.89 -7.97
CA GLU A 81 2.68 15.35 -8.70
C GLU A 81 1.38 14.81 -8.07
N MET A 82 1.34 13.52 -7.72
CA MET A 82 0.19 12.92 -7.03
C MET A 82 -0.05 13.55 -5.65
N ALA A 83 1.03 13.86 -4.91
CA ALA A 83 0.94 14.45 -3.57
C ALA A 83 0.48 15.92 -3.59
N GLN A 84 0.87 16.68 -4.62
CA GLN A 84 0.57 18.11 -4.76
C GLN A 84 -0.69 18.39 -5.60
N ASP A 85 -1.31 17.38 -6.20
CA ASP A 85 -2.58 17.53 -6.91
C ASP A 85 -3.72 17.91 -5.94
N GLY A 86 -4.30 19.10 -6.14
CA GLY A 86 -5.35 19.63 -5.26
C GLY A 86 -6.64 18.79 -5.25
N THR A 87 -6.95 18.06 -6.34
CA THR A 87 -8.08 17.12 -6.36
C THR A 87 -7.79 15.92 -5.47
N LYS A 88 -6.57 15.38 -5.53
CA LYS A 88 -6.15 14.25 -4.69
C LYS A 88 -6.05 14.64 -3.22
N GLN A 89 -5.52 15.81 -2.91
CA GLN A 89 -5.51 16.34 -1.55
C GLN A 89 -6.92 16.50 -0.99
N GLY A 90 -7.86 17.03 -1.78
CA GLY A 90 -9.28 17.11 -1.39
C GLY A 90 -9.93 15.75 -1.16
N GLN A 91 -9.66 14.77 -2.04
CA GLN A 91 -10.13 13.39 -1.88
C GLN A 91 -9.56 12.75 -0.61
N TRP A 92 -8.27 12.94 -0.34
CA TRP A 92 -7.61 12.44 0.87
C TRP A 92 -8.21 13.06 2.12
N ALA A 93 -8.36 14.39 2.16
CA ALA A 93 -8.93 15.09 3.30
C ALA A 93 -10.35 14.58 3.63
N ALA A 94 -11.21 14.44 2.62
CA ALA A 94 -12.56 13.91 2.82
C ALA A 94 -12.55 12.45 3.32
N TYR A 95 -11.63 11.62 2.83
CA TYR A 95 -11.48 10.24 3.31
C TYR A 95 -10.96 10.20 4.75
N ALA A 96 -9.92 10.98 5.08
CA ALA A 96 -9.34 11.06 6.42
C ALA A 96 -10.37 11.54 7.45
N GLU A 97 -11.17 12.56 7.12
CA GLU A 97 -12.28 13.02 7.94
C GLU A 97 -13.31 11.91 8.19
N SER A 98 -13.64 11.11 7.17
CA SER A 98 -14.64 10.03 7.29
C SER A 98 -14.24 8.89 8.25
N ILE A 99 -12.97 8.81 8.65
CA ILE A 99 -12.43 7.80 9.57
C ILE A 99 -11.83 8.43 10.84
N ASP A 100 -12.13 9.70 11.11
CA ASP A 100 -11.61 10.47 12.25
C ASP A 100 -10.07 10.51 12.31
N LEU A 101 -9.40 10.49 11.14
CA LEU A 101 -7.94 10.59 11.04
C LEU A 101 -7.54 12.07 10.93
N GLU A 102 -7.08 12.65 12.03
CA GLU A 102 -6.65 14.04 12.07
C GLU A 102 -5.15 14.21 11.74
N LYS A 103 -4.82 15.32 11.06
CA LYS A 103 -3.45 15.87 10.88
C LYS A 103 -2.47 15.05 10.03
N VAL A 104 -2.93 14.03 9.31
CA VAL A 104 -2.09 13.28 8.36
C VAL A 104 -2.29 13.82 6.95
N SER A 105 -1.24 14.34 6.32
CA SER A 105 -1.31 14.84 4.94
C SER A 105 -1.17 13.72 3.91
N LEU A 106 -1.65 13.93 2.68
CA LEU A 106 -1.47 12.98 1.59
C LEU A 106 0.03 12.79 1.26
N GLU A 107 0.81 13.86 1.37
CA GLU A 107 2.26 13.84 1.16
C GLU A 107 2.96 12.92 2.17
N GLU A 108 2.64 13.07 3.46
CA GLU A 108 3.20 12.21 4.53
C GLU A 108 2.87 10.73 4.28
N VAL A 109 1.64 10.45 3.85
CA VAL A 109 1.19 9.10 3.50
C VAL A 109 2.00 8.54 2.33
N ILE A 110 2.12 9.30 1.24
CA ILE A 110 2.87 8.87 0.05
C ILE A 110 4.34 8.64 0.37
N GLU A 111 4.97 9.53 1.13
CA GLU A 111 6.37 9.41 1.52
C GLU A 111 6.62 8.18 2.39
N THR A 112 5.73 7.93 3.36
CA THR A 112 5.79 6.74 4.22
C THR A 112 5.65 5.46 3.40
N ILE A 113 4.65 5.40 2.51
CA ILE A 113 4.44 4.25 1.63
C ILE A 113 5.68 4.01 0.78
N TRP A 114 6.21 5.05 0.12
CA TRP A 114 7.37 4.91 -0.75
C TRP A 114 8.63 4.49 -0.02
N SER A 115 8.87 5.00 1.19
CA SER A 115 10.01 4.59 2.02
C SER A 115 10.04 3.07 2.22
N MET A 116 8.88 2.49 2.52
CA MET A 116 8.72 1.05 2.69
C MET A 116 8.82 0.28 1.36
N VAL A 117 7.90 0.54 0.41
CA VAL A 117 7.84 -0.29 -0.83
C VAL A 117 9.00 -0.02 -1.77
N GLY A 118 9.57 1.18 -1.76
CA GLY A 118 10.76 1.52 -2.53
C GLY A 118 12.02 0.81 -2.01
N SER A 119 12.13 0.60 -0.70
CA SER A 119 13.19 -0.23 -0.11
C SER A 119 13.06 -1.70 -0.54
N ALA A 120 11.84 -2.25 -0.50
CA ALA A 120 11.54 -3.59 -0.99
C ALA A 120 11.87 -3.75 -2.49
N CYS A 121 11.45 -2.80 -3.33
CA CYS A 121 11.74 -2.81 -4.77
C CYS A 121 13.26 -2.87 -5.04
N LYS A 122 14.07 -2.10 -4.29
CA LYS A 122 15.54 -2.12 -4.40
C LYS A 122 16.14 -3.47 -4.01
N ARG A 123 15.70 -4.06 -2.89
CA ARG A 123 16.20 -5.38 -2.45
C ARG A 123 15.87 -6.48 -3.46
N ILE A 124 14.65 -6.48 -3.99
CA ILE A 124 14.23 -7.42 -5.04
C ILE A 124 15.07 -7.24 -6.30
N ALA A 125 15.34 -6.00 -6.72
CA ALA A 125 16.17 -5.73 -7.90
C ALA A 125 17.63 -6.17 -7.72
N GLN A 126 18.18 -6.09 -6.51
CA GLN A 126 19.55 -6.53 -6.18
C GLN A 126 19.69 -8.05 -6.01
N SER A 127 18.57 -8.75 -5.81
CA SER A 127 18.53 -10.21 -5.61
C SER A 127 18.34 -11.00 -6.90
N LYS A 128 18.27 -10.32 -8.05
CA LYS A 128 18.21 -10.90 -9.40
C LYS A 128 19.59 -10.92 -10.04
#